data_AF-A0A3B8X3C3-F1
#
_entry.id   AF-A0A3B8X3C3-F1
#
_cell.length_a   1.000
_cell.length_b   1.000
_cell.length_c   1.000
_cell.angle_alpha   90.00
_cell.angle_beta   90.00
_cell.angle_gamma   90.00
#
_symmetry.space_group_name_H-M   'P 1'
#
loop_
_entity.id
_entity.type
_entity.pdbx_description
1 polymer ?
#
loop_
_entity_poly.entity_id
_entity_poly.type
_entity_poly.pdbx_seq_one_letter_code
_entity_poly.pdbx_strand_id
1 'polypeptide(L)'
;MWWNKEIIARLEAEPRLWFGGEGNDQDPRAQSEDLGDDAVAASEYGILNLQRIIGQLPAWNTEEANMYTNLNRMYDAVVSQYGRYMGHVAQNIGGRYITNKSVEQAGPKYAPVPREHQKKCLEFLNARVFTRPSWLVEQPYVFNL
;
A
#
# COMPACT_ATOMS: atom_id res chain seq x y z
N MET A 1 6.62 15.28 34.49
CA MET A 1 7.77 14.35 34.41
C MET A 1 8.65 14.79 33.24
N TRP A 2 9.95 15.04 33.45
CA TRP A 2 10.87 15.64 32.44
C TRP A 2 10.93 14.84 31.13
N TRP A 3 10.92 13.51 31.23
CA TRP A 3 10.92 12.59 30.10
C TRP A 3 9.77 12.76 29.11
N ASN A 4 8.55 13.09 29.58
CA ASN A 4 7.41 13.26 28.67
C ASN A 4 7.63 14.45 27.73
N LYS A 5 8.17 15.57 28.25
CA LYS A 5 8.45 16.77 27.44
C LYS A 5 9.51 16.48 26.37
N GLU A 6 10.55 15.72 26.73
CA GLU A 6 11.60 15.34 25.78
C GLU A 6 11.06 14.41 24.68
N ILE A 7 10.25 13.40 25.05
CA ILE A 7 9.61 12.50 24.09
C ILE A 7 8.72 13.29 23.11
N ILE A 8 7.88 14.20 23.63
CA ILE A 8 7.01 15.03 22.80
C ILE A 8 7.84 15.87 21.83
N ALA A 9 8.86 16.58 22.31
CA ALA A 9 9.72 17.41 21.47
C ALA A 9 10.45 16.57 20.39
N ARG A 10 10.86 15.36 20.74
CA ARG A 10 11.58 14.46 19.83
C ARG A 10 10.68 13.88 18.74
N LEU A 11 9.43 13.55 19.06
CA LEU A 11 8.43 13.08 18.09
C LEU A 11 7.96 14.21 17.16
N GLU A 12 7.89 15.45 17.66
CA GLU A 12 7.58 16.63 16.83
C GLU A 12 8.72 16.96 15.85
N ALA A 13 9.97 16.85 16.29
CA ALA A 13 11.13 17.14 15.45
C ALA A 13 11.43 16.04 14.41
N GLU A 14 11.09 14.79 14.69
CA GLU A 14 11.41 13.65 13.83
C GLU A 14 10.20 12.74 13.58
N PRO A 15 9.40 13.04 12.53
CA PRO A 15 8.20 12.27 12.19
C PRO A 15 8.44 10.78 11.92
N ARG A 16 9.67 10.39 11.56
CA ARG A 16 10.08 8.99 11.32
C ARG A 16 10.04 8.12 12.58
N LEU A 17 9.99 8.73 13.77
CA LEU A 17 9.82 8.00 15.03
C LEU A 17 8.35 7.69 15.34
N TRP A 18 7.42 8.19 14.52
CA TRP A 18 6.02 7.86 14.69
C TRP A 18 5.76 6.39 14.38
N PHE A 19 5.01 5.74 15.27
CA PHE A 19 4.57 4.37 15.14
C PHE A 19 3.11 4.27 15.61
N GLY A 20 2.30 3.49 14.89
CA GLY A 20 0.87 3.35 15.21
C GLY A 20 0.25 2.16 14.51
N GLY A 21 -0.92 1.74 15.03
CA GLY A 21 -1.91 0.84 14.42
C GLY A 21 -1.53 -0.61 14.14
N GLU A 22 -0.32 -0.88 13.63
CA GLU A 22 0.10 -2.23 13.19
C GLU A 22 -0.92 -2.94 12.28
N GLY A 23 -1.67 -2.19 11.47
CA GLY A 23 -2.74 -2.71 10.61
C GLY A 23 -4.06 -3.03 11.34
N ASN A 24 -4.15 -2.84 12.65
CA ASN A 24 -5.31 -3.17 13.47
C ASN A 24 -6.27 -2.00 13.71
N ASP A 25 -5.86 -0.77 13.43
CA ASP A 25 -6.72 0.40 13.51
C ASP A 25 -7.20 0.86 12.13
N GLN A 26 -7.78 2.05 12.05
CA GLN A 26 -8.35 2.62 10.82
C GLN A 26 -7.49 3.78 10.29
N ASP A 27 -6.25 3.90 10.78
CA ASP A 27 -5.32 4.93 10.32
C ASP A 27 -4.60 4.45 9.06
N PRO A 28 -4.82 5.09 7.91
CA PRO A 28 -4.20 4.64 6.66
C PRO A 28 -2.67 4.82 6.65
N ARG A 29 -2.07 5.50 7.64
CA ARG A 29 -0.61 5.59 7.83
C ARG A 29 -0.02 4.35 8.53
N ALA A 30 -0.86 3.44 9.02
CA ALA A 30 -0.51 2.32 9.87
C ALA A 30 -1.03 0.99 9.32
N GLN A 31 -0.72 0.69 8.06
CA GLN A 31 -1.19 -0.51 7.38
C GLN A 31 -0.08 -1.57 7.29
N SER A 32 -0.45 -2.85 7.45
CA SER A 32 0.47 -3.95 7.22
C SER A 32 0.93 -3.95 5.76
N GLU A 33 2.25 -4.02 5.55
CA GLU A 33 2.89 -4.04 4.22
C GLU A 33 2.86 -2.71 3.44
N ASP A 34 2.45 -1.60 4.07
CA ASP A 34 2.60 -0.27 3.51
C ASP A 34 4.00 0.29 3.77
N LEU A 35 4.62 0.88 2.75
CA LEU A 35 6.02 1.29 2.76
C LEU A 35 6.14 2.80 2.54
N GLY A 36 6.63 3.49 3.56
CA GLY A 36 6.85 4.94 3.49
C GLY A 36 5.66 5.74 4.00
N ASP A 37 5.58 7.02 3.61
CA ASP A 37 4.59 8.00 4.06
C ASP A 37 3.55 8.39 3.00
N ASP A 38 3.68 7.84 1.78
CA ASP A 38 2.76 8.06 0.67
C ASP A 38 2.42 6.73 -0.03
N ALA A 39 1.28 6.15 0.37
CA ALA A 39 0.77 4.90 -0.20
C ALA A 39 0.59 4.95 -1.72
N VAL A 40 0.35 6.13 -2.32
CA VAL A 40 0.24 6.28 -3.77
C VAL A 40 1.62 6.11 -4.41
N ALA A 41 2.63 6.83 -3.91
CA ALA A 41 3.98 6.73 -4.44
C ALA A 41 4.58 5.32 -4.27
N ALA A 42 4.39 4.72 -3.09
CA ALA A 42 4.83 3.36 -2.82
C ALA A 42 4.19 2.34 -3.78
N SER A 43 2.87 2.45 -3.97
CA SER A 43 2.11 1.60 -4.88
C SER A 43 2.53 1.78 -6.33
N GLU A 44 2.80 3.00 -6.78
CA GLU A 44 3.31 3.28 -8.14
C GLU A 44 4.63 2.54 -8.41
N TYR A 45 5.59 2.61 -7.48
CA TYR A 45 6.84 1.86 -7.62
C TYR A 45 6.64 0.34 -7.55
N GLY A 46 5.74 -0.12 -6.67
CA GLY A 46 5.35 -1.53 -6.59
C GLY A 46 4.79 -2.04 -7.91
N ILE A 47 3.90 -1.29 -8.55
CA ILE A 47 3.29 -1.64 -9.84
C ILE A 47 4.34 -1.70 -10.95
N LEU A 48 5.29 -0.76 -10.99
CA LEU A 48 6.39 -0.81 -11.96
C LEU A 48 7.23 -2.10 -11.81
N ASN A 49 7.38 -2.61 -10.59
CA ASN A 49 8.05 -3.88 -10.36
C ASN A 49 7.18 -5.07 -10.78
N LEU A 50 5.88 -5.07 -10.46
CA LEU A 50 4.95 -6.11 -10.91
C LEU A 50 4.88 -6.21 -12.43
N GLN A 51 4.88 -5.08 -13.14
CA GLN A 51 4.91 -5.01 -14.60
C GLN A 51 6.17 -5.66 -15.20
N ARG A 52 7.32 -5.55 -14.51
CA ARG A 52 8.55 -6.24 -14.93
C ARG A 52 8.47 -7.73 -14.64
N ILE A 53 7.99 -8.10 -13.46
CA ILE A 53 7.91 -9.49 -12.98
C ILE A 53 6.98 -10.32 -13.86
N ILE A 54 5.79 -9.79 -14.20
CA ILE A 54 4.74 -10.56 -14.85
C ILE A 54 5.20 -11.14 -16.20
N GLY A 55 5.95 -10.37 -17.00
CA GLY A 55 6.49 -10.85 -18.28
C GLY A 55 7.58 -11.92 -18.14
N GLN A 56 8.19 -12.04 -16.97
CA GLN A 56 9.25 -13.02 -16.68
C GLN A 56 8.72 -14.31 -16.03
N LEU A 57 7.47 -14.32 -15.56
CA LEU A 57 6.92 -15.46 -14.83
C LEU A 57 7.05 -16.80 -15.59
N PRO A 58 6.78 -16.89 -16.91
CA PRO A 58 6.97 -18.15 -17.65
C PRO A 58 8.41 -18.64 -17.59
N ALA A 59 9.39 -17.75 -17.79
CA ALA A 59 10.81 -18.11 -17.76
C ALA A 59 11.26 -18.59 -16.38
N TRP A 60 10.71 -18.02 -15.30
CA TRP A 60 11.11 -18.35 -13.92
C TRP A 60 10.37 -19.54 -13.30
N ASN A 61 9.21 -19.93 -13.85
CA ASN A 61 8.34 -20.92 -13.22
C ASN A 61 7.97 -22.10 -14.13
N THR A 62 8.60 -22.19 -15.31
CA THR A 62 8.47 -23.38 -16.16
C THR A 62 9.41 -24.46 -15.67
N GLU A 63 8.85 -25.64 -15.36
CA GLU A 63 9.59 -26.85 -15.02
C GLU A 63 9.14 -27.98 -15.96
N GLU A 64 10.05 -28.92 -16.25
CA GLU A 64 9.73 -30.09 -17.08
C GLU A 64 8.57 -30.88 -16.47
N ALA A 65 7.60 -31.28 -17.32
CA ALA A 65 6.38 -31.99 -16.93
C ALA A 65 5.41 -31.25 -15.97
N ASN A 66 5.61 -29.95 -15.69
CA ASN A 66 4.70 -29.17 -14.86
C ASN A 66 3.50 -28.62 -15.66
N MET A 67 2.28 -28.85 -15.17
CA MET A 67 1.02 -28.40 -15.79
C MET A 67 0.64 -26.97 -15.38
N TYR A 68 1.56 -26.01 -15.54
CA TYR A 68 1.38 -24.59 -15.19
C TYR A 68 1.09 -24.28 -13.71
N THR A 69 1.08 -25.26 -12.80
CA THR A 69 0.76 -25.05 -11.38
C THR A 69 1.63 -23.97 -10.73
N ASN A 70 2.94 -24.00 -10.98
CA ASN A 70 3.86 -23.00 -10.43
C ASN A 70 3.64 -21.62 -11.05
N LEU A 71 3.39 -21.58 -12.36
CA LEU A 71 3.14 -20.34 -13.09
C LEU A 71 1.84 -19.67 -12.61
N ASN A 72 0.76 -20.45 -12.46
CA ASN A 72 -0.52 -19.98 -11.96
C ASN A 72 -0.37 -19.42 -10.53
N ARG A 73 0.29 -20.16 -9.64
CA ARG A 73 0.57 -19.70 -8.26
C ARG A 73 1.31 -18.36 -8.22
N MET A 74 2.29 -18.14 -9.09
CA MET A 74 3.03 -16.87 -9.12
C MET A 74 2.24 -15.74 -9.79
N TYR A 75 1.42 -16.04 -10.79
CA TYR A 75 0.49 -15.07 -11.36
C TYR A 75 -0.51 -14.59 -10.31
N ASP A 76 -1.11 -15.51 -9.55
CA ASP A 76 -2.00 -15.19 -8.43
C ASP A 76 -1.31 -14.33 -7.36
N ALA A 77 -0.03 -14.60 -7.07
CA ALA A 77 0.76 -13.77 -6.15
C ALA A 77 0.92 -12.33 -6.67
N VAL A 78 1.16 -12.14 -7.98
CA VAL A 78 1.22 -10.81 -8.60
C VAL A 78 -0.14 -10.09 -8.51
N VAL A 79 -1.24 -10.79 -8.83
CA VAL A 79 -2.60 -10.23 -8.75
C VAL A 79 -2.95 -9.84 -7.30
N SER A 80 -2.63 -10.71 -6.34
CA SER A 80 -2.85 -10.46 -4.91
C SER A 80 -2.05 -9.24 -4.43
N GLN A 81 -0.77 -9.15 -4.80
CA GLN A 81 0.06 -8.00 -4.45
C GLN A 81 -0.46 -6.71 -5.08
N TYR A 82 -0.93 -6.76 -6.33
CA TYR A 82 -1.57 -5.63 -6.99
C TYR A 82 -2.82 -5.16 -6.23
N GLY A 83 -3.69 -6.10 -5.85
CA GLY A 83 -4.89 -5.81 -5.05
C GLY A 83 -4.56 -5.18 -3.70
N ARG A 84 -3.47 -5.60 -3.06
CA ARG A 84 -2.98 -5.02 -1.81
C ARG A 84 -2.59 -3.55 -1.95
N TYR A 85 -1.86 -3.19 -3.00
CA TYR A 85 -1.54 -1.80 -3.31
C TYR A 85 -2.79 -0.94 -3.49
N MET A 86 -3.82 -1.46 -4.17
CA MET A 86 -5.10 -0.77 -4.30
C MET A 86 -5.78 -0.59 -2.93
N GLY A 87 -5.72 -1.60 -2.08
CA GLY A 87 -6.21 -1.54 -0.70
C GLY A 87 -5.55 -0.43 0.10
N HIS A 88 -4.22 -0.31 0.04
CA HIS A 88 -3.47 0.72 0.75
C HIS A 88 -3.88 2.13 0.34
N VAL A 89 -4.06 2.35 -0.97
CA VAL A 89 -4.52 3.64 -1.48
C VAL A 89 -6.00 3.89 -1.15
N ALA A 90 -6.85 2.86 -1.21
CA ALA A 90 -8.28 3.00 -0.94
C ALA A 90 -8.59 3.39 0.51
N GLN A 91 -7.83 2.92 1.50
CA GLN A 91 -8.04 3.28 2.92
C GLN A 91 -7.84 4.79 3.20
N ASN A 92 -7.12 5.50 2.33
CA ASN A 92 -6.96 6.94 2.46
C ASN A 92 -8.23 7.72 2.07
N ILE A 93 -9.16 7.13 1.29
CA ILE A 93 -10.40 7.77 0.88
C ILE A 93 -11.45 7.62 1.99
N GLY A 94 -11.90 8.74 2.56
CA GLY A 94 -12.76 8.73 3.76
C GLY A 94 -12.04 8.26 5.04
N GLY A 95 -10.72 8.03 4.98
CA GLY A 95 -9.90 7.61 6.11
C GLY A 95 -9.72 8.71 7.16
N ARG A 96 -9.21 8.32 8.34
CA ARG A 96 -8.87 9.25 9.43
C ARG A 96 -7.52 8.91 10.02
N TYR A 97 -6.72 9.93 10.28
CA TYR A 97 -5.50 9.84 11.07
C TYR A 97 -5.84 9.74 12.56
N ILE A 98 -5.12 8.85 13.25
CA ILE A 98 -5.18 8.61 14.68
C ILE A 98 -3.81 8.98 15.27
N THR A 99 -3.77 10.10 15.98
CA THR A 99 -2.55 10.56 16.65
C THR A 99 -2.76 10.44 18.14
N ASN A 100 -2.22 9.37 18.74
CA ASN A 100 -2.24 9.19 20.18
C ASN A 100 -1.43 10.29 20.86
N LYS A 101 -2.01 10.90 21.90
CA LYS A 101 -1.49 12.09 22.57
C LYS A 101 -1.58 11.95 24.07
N SER A 102 -0.61 12.50 24.78
CA SER A 102 -0.67 12.75 26.23
C SER A 102 -1.50 14.00 26.55
N VAL A 103 -1.83 14.20 27.83
CA VAL A 103 -2.67 15.34 28.27
C VAL A 103 -2.00 16.70 28.04
N GLU A 104 -0.67 16.71 27.90
CA GLU A 104 0.14 17.90 27.64
C GLU A 104 0.18 18.29 26.15
N GLN A 105 -0.25 17.40 25.25
CA GLN A 105 -0.24 17.65 23.80
C GLN A 105 -1.59 18.20 23.34
N ALA A 106 -1.57 19.38 22.74
CA ALA A 106 -2.78 20.04 22.25
C ALA A 106 -3.33 19.44 20.93
N GLY A 107 -4.57 19.81 20.61
CA GLY A 107 -5.23 19.47 19.35
C GLY A 107 -5.87 18.08 19.33
N PRO A 108 -6.59 17.74 18.25
CA PRO A 108 -7.41 16.55 18.21
C PRO A 108 -6.58 15.26 18.11
N LYS A 109 -7.11 14.16 18.67
CA LYS A 109 -6.60 12.79 18.45
C LYS A 109 -6.91 12.29 17.04
N TYR A 110 -8.07 12.67 16.50
CA TYR A 110 -8.56 12.24 15.20
C TYR A 110 -8.56 13.40 14.21
N ALA A 111 -8.06 13.17 13.00
CA ALA A 111 -8.15 14.13 11.90
C ALA A 111 -8.56 13.39 10.62
N PRO A 112 -9.41 13.97 9.76
CA PRO A 112 -9.67 13.38 8.45
C PRO A 112 -8.39 13.39 7.61
N VAL A 113 -8.22 12.41 6.73
CA VAL A 113 -7.19 12.47 5.69
C VAL A 113 -7.39 13.75 4.88
N PRO A 114 -6.34 14.55 4.59
CA PRO A 114 -6.46 15.79 3.84
C PRO A 114 -7.17 15.59 2.50
N ARG A 115 -8.11 16.49 2.17
CA ARG A 115 -8.92 16.39 0.94
C ARG A 115 -8.08 16.23 -0.33
N GLU A 116 -6.96 16.92 -0.41
CA GLU A 116 -6.06 16.82 -1.57
C GLU A 116 -5.46 15.42 -1.70
N HIS A 117 -5.07 14.80 -0.59
CA HIS A 117 -4.57 13.43 -0.61
C HIS A 117 -5.67 12.44 -1.01
N GLN A 118 -6.89 12.59 -0.47
CA GLN A 118 -8.03 11.73 -0.89
C GLN A 118 -8.30 11.82 -2.40
N LYS A 119 -8.21 13.02 -2.99
CA LYS A 119 -8.33 13.20 -4.45
C LYS A 119 -7.23 12.49 -5.22
N LYS A 120 -5.97 12.62 -4.77
CA LYS A 120 -4.83 11.90 -5.35
C LYS A 120 -5.04 10.39 -5.33
N CYS A 121 -5.57 9.85 -4.23
CA CYS A 121 -5.91 8.43 -4.12
C CYS A 121 -7.02 8.02 -5.10
N LEU A 122 -8.06 8.84 -5.27
CA LEU A 122 -9.13 8.57 -6.22
C LEU A 122 -8.63 8.60 -7.67
N GLU A 123 -7.79 9.57 -8.02
CA GLU A 123 -7.16 9.65 -9.35
C GLU A 123 -6.29 8.43 -9.64
N PHE A 124 -5.51 7.98 -8.66
CA PHE A 124 -4.73 6.75 -8.76
C PHE A 124 -5.61 5.53 -9.02
N LEU A 125 -6.68 5.32 -8.22
CA LEU A 125 -7.58 4.18 -8.41
C LEU A 125 -8.30 4.24 -9.77
N ASN A 126 -8.62 5.43 -10.25
CA ASN A 126 -9.17 5.61 -11.59
C ASN A 126 -8.19 5.17 -12.69
N ALA A 127 -6.91 5.53 -12.55
CA ALA A 127 -5.87 5.15 -13.50
C ALA A 127 -5.47 3.66 -13.43
N ARG A 128 -5.57 3.04 -12.25
CA ARG A 128 -5.05 1.68 -12.01
C ARG A 128 -6.14 0.60 -11.99
N VAL A 129 -7.33 0.90 -11.46
CA VAL A 129 -8.41 -0.10 -11.31
C VAL A 129 -9.53 0.12 -12.30
N PHE A 130 -10.07 1.34 -12.38
CA PHE A 130 -11.22 1.64 -13.24
C PHE A 130 -10.84 1.79 -14.71
N THR A 131 -9.55 1.98 -14.98
CA THR A 131 -8.96 1.77 -16.30
C THR A 131 -8.40 0.35 -16.36
N ARG A 132 -8.80 -0.42 -17.38
CA ARG A 132 -8.39 -1.81 -17.54
C ARG A 132 -6.86 -1.97 -17.43
N PRO A 133 -6.33 -2.76 -16.48
CA PRO A 133 -4.89 -2.98 -16.36
C PRO A 133 -4.43 -4.04 -17.37
N SER A 134 -4.34 -3.68 -18.66
CA SER A 134 -3.99 -4.62 -19.74
C SER A 134 -2.66 -5.35 -19.51
N TRP A 135 -1.68 -4.68 -18.89
CA TRP A 135 -0.39 -5.31 -18.54
C TRP A 135 -0.54 -6.52 -17.60
N LEU A 136 -1.61 -6.58 -16.80
CA LEU A 136 -1.90 -7.66 -15.87
C LEU A 136 -2.68 -8.79 -16.57
N VAL A 137 -3.71 -8.45 -17.34
CA VAL A 137 -4.71 -9.42 -17.84
C VAL A 137 -4.53 -9.88 -19.28
N GLU A 138 -3.69 -9.21 -20.08
CA GLU A 138 -3.47 -9.56 -21.51
C GLU A 138 -2.17 -10.35 -21.74
N GLN A 139 -1.65 -10.99 -20.70
CA GLN A 139 -0.48 -11.85 -20.84
C GLN A 139 -0.82 -13.09 -21.68
N PRO A 140 0.00 -13.47 -22.69
CA PRO A 140 -0.34 -14.57 -23.61
C PRO A 140 -0.56 -15.92 -22.93
N TYR A 141 0.10 -16.15 -21.79
CA TYR A 141 0.03 -17.40 -21.06
C TYR A 141 -1.16 -17.49 -20.09
N VAL A 142 -1.85 -16.38 -19.80
CA VAL A 142 -2.95 -16.34 -18.81
C VAL A 142 -4.12 -17.24 -19.21
N PHE A 143 -4.37 -17.41 -20.51
CA PHE A 143 -5.43 -18.31 -21.00
C PHE A 143 -5.10 -19.81 -20.83
N ASN A 144 -3.90 -20.14 -20.37
CA ASN A 144 -3.45 -21.51 -20.11
C ASN A 144 -3.33 -21.82 -18.61
N LEU A 145 -3.64 -20.86 -17.72
CA LEU A 145 -3.51 -21.00 -16.25
C LEU A 145 -4.72 -21.63 -15.59
#